data_AF-I3X2P3-F1
#
_entry.id   AF-I3X2P3-F1
#
_cell.length_a   1.000
_cell.length_b   1.000
_cell.length_c   1.000
_cell.angle_alpha   90.00
_cell.angle_beta   90.00
_cell.angle_gamma   90.00
#
_symmetry.space_group_name_H-M   'P 1'
#
loop_
_entity.id
_entity.type
_entity.pdbx_description
1 polymer ?
#
loop_
_entity_poly.entity_id
_entity_poly.type
_entity_poly.pdbx_seq_one_letter_code
_entity_poly.pdbx_strand_id
1 'polypeptide(L)'
;MGPKPPFRIMPEAASRDHRPVLRHLVMTALSGVLAGAIAAGALMMLDVGSVGTLVARSTDPLRAAATVVVPFALIGAAAGAAIGLLPYLRKLRR
;
A
#
# COMPACT_ATOMS: atom_id res chain seq x y z
N MET A 1 -33.91 29.66 2.70
CA MET A 1 -32.76 29.58 1.78
C MET A 1 -31.54 29.20 2.62
N GLY A 2 -31.23 27.91 2.72
CA GLY A 2 -30.14 27.42 3.58
C GLY A 2 -28.77 27.65 2.92
N PRO A 3 -27.68 27.84 3.71
CA PRO A 3 -26.35 28.01 3.15
C PRO A 3 -25.92 26.74 2.42
N LYS A 4 -25.70 26.84 1.11
CA LYS A 4 -25.04 25.79 0.32
C LYS A 4 -23.60 25.65 0.82
N PRO A 5 -23.10 24.44 1.14
CA PRO A 5 -21.68 24.28 1.42
C PRO A 5 -20.90 24.63 0.15
N PRO A 6 -19.79 25.38 0.25
CA PRO A 6 -18.91 25.55 -0.89
C PRO A 6 -18.23 24.21 -1.14
N PHE A 7 -18.77 23.40 -2.04
CA PHE A 7 -17.96 22.49 -2.83
C PHE A 7 -17.04 23.35 -3.68
N ARG A 8 -16.02 23.93 -3.05
CA ARG A 8 -14.86 24.51 -3.73
C ARG A 8 -14.01 23.35 -4.19
N ILE A 9 -14.53 22.61 -5.17
CA ILE A 9 -13.69 21.85 -6.08
C ILE A 9 -12.91 22.95 -6.79
N MET A 10 -11.67 23.22 -6.38
CA MET A 10 -10.77 24.09 -7.14
C MET A 10 -10.43 23.34 -8.43
N PRO A 11 -11.01 23.69 -9.60
CA PRO A 11 -10.67 23.04 -10.84
C PRO A 11 -9.34 23.59 -11.38
N GLU A 12 -8.84 24.72 -10.88
CA GLU A 12 -7.60 25.35 -11.39
C GLU A 12 -6.31 24.58 -11.08
N ALA A 13 -6.31 23.65 -10.13
CA ALA A 13 -5.14 22.78 -9.86
C ALA A 13 -5.18 21.45 -10.61
N ALA A 14 -6.29 21.12 -11.29
CA ALA A 14 -6.49 19.83 -11.94
C ALA A 14 -5.79 19.68 -13.31
N SER A 15 -5.21 20.75 -13.87
CA SER A 15 -4.56 20.69 -15.19
C SER A 15 -3.04 20.66 -15.17
N ARG A 16 -2.38 20.91 -14.02
CA ARG A 16 -0.91 20.88 -13.95
C ARG A 16 -0.43 19.50 -13.53
N ASP A 17 -0.34 18.65 -14.54
CA ASP A 17 0.47 17.43 -14.61
C ASP A 17 0.45 16.59 -13.32
N HIS A 18 -0.51 15.68 -13.20
CA HIS A 18 -0.63 14.77 -12.05
C HIS A 18 0.48 13.70 -11.99
N ARG A 19 1.35 13.65 -12.99
CA ARG A 19 2.48 12.71 -13.09
C ARG A 19 3.40 12.66 -11.86
N PRO A 20 3.83 13.77 -11.22
CA PRO A 20 4.70 13.70 -10.06
C PRO A 20 3.97 13.18 -8.82
N VAL A 21 2.66 13.45 -8.68
CA VAL A 21 1.84 12.90 -7.58
C VAL A 21 1.66 11.39 -7.77
N LEU A 22 1.30 10.94 -8.98
CA LEU A 22 1.19 9.52 -9.31
C LEU A 22 2.54 8.80 -9.15
N ARG A 23 3.64 9.40 -9.60
CA ARG A 23 4.99 8.83 -9.43
C ARG A 23 5.32 8.67 -7.95
N HIS A 24 5.04 9.68 -7.13
CA HIS A 24 5.26 9.60 -5.69
C HIS A 24 4.43 8.48 -5.06
N LEU A 25 3.13 8.41 -5.40
CA LEU A 25 2.22 7.39 -4.88
C LEU A 25 2.65 5.97 -5.27
N VAL A 26 3.08 5.77 -6.52
CA VAL A 26 3.61 4.48 -6.98
C VAL A 26 4.87 4.11 -6.21
N MET A 27 5.78 5.06 -5.98
CA MET A 27 7.02 4.79 -5.22
C MET A 27 6.72 4.43 -3.76
N THR A 28 5.80 5.14 -3.10
CA THR A 28 5.45 4.83 -1.71
C THR A 28 4.66 3.52 -1.62
N ALA A 29 3.78 3.23 -2.57
CA ALA A 29 3.11 1.93 -2.67
C ALA A 29 4.11 0.78 -2.88
N LEU A 30 5.10 0.95 -3.76
CA LEU A 30 6.17 -0.05 -3.97
C LEU A 30 7.01 -0.27 -2.71
N SER A 31 7.34 0.80 -1.97
CA SER A 31 8.01 0.66 -0.68
C SER A 31 7.16 -0.12 0.33
N GLY A 32 5.83 0.08 0.27
CA GLY A 32 4.85 -0.67 1.03
C GLY A 32 4.81 -2.16 0.65
N VAL A 33 4.79 -2.48 -0.65
CA VAL A 33 4.88 -3.87 -1.16
C VAL A 33 6.11 -4.56 -0.60
N LEU A 34 7.27 -3.90 -0.67
CA LEU A 34 8.53 -4.44 -0.16
C LEU A 34 8.46 -4.70 1.35
N ALA A 35 7.95 -3.74 2.12
CA ALA A 35 7.79 -3.90 3.57
C ALA A 35 6.85 -5.06 3.92
N GLY A 36 5.72 -5.20 3.20
CA GLY A 36 4.79 -6.31 3.38
C GLY A 36 5.43 -7.67 3.05
N ALA A 37 6.18 -7.75 1.95
CA ALA A 37 6.90 -8.97 1.57
C ALA A 37 7.98 -9.34 2.60
N ILE A 38 8.73 -8.37 3.13
CA ILE A 38 9.71 -8.59 4.20
C ILE A 38 9.01 -9.11 5.46
N ALA A 39 7.87 -8.53 5.84
CA ALA A 39 7.12 -8.99 7.00
C ALA A 39 6.64 -10.44 6.83
N ALA A 40 6.06 -10.78 5.67
CA ALA A 40 5.66 -12.17 5.37
C ALA A 40 6.85 -13.14 5.37
N GLY A 41 7.98 -12.73 4.77
CA GLY A 41 9.21 -13.50 4.79
C GLY A 41 9.74 -13.73 6.21
N ALA A 42 9.70 -12.71 7.08
CA ALA A 42 10.09 -12.84 8.48
C ALA A 42 9.17 -13.81 9.25
N LEU A 43 7.86 -13.77 9.01
CA LEU A 43 6.91 -14.71 9.61
C LEU A 43 7.18 -16.16 9.18
N MET A 44 7.50 -16.37 7.90
CA MET A 44 7.88 -17.68 7.38
C MET A 44 9.21 -18.17 7.96
N MET A 45 10.24 -17.31 8.00
CA MET A 45 11.56 -17.68 8.51
C MET A 45 11.54 -17.98 10.01
N LEU A 46 10.76 -17.24 10.78
CA LEU A 46 10.58 -17.46 12.22
C LEU A 46 9.56 -18.58 12.52
N ASP A 47 9.00 -19.19 11.47
CA ASP A 47 7.96 -20.22 11.52
C ASP A 47 6.78 -19.87 12.43
N VAL A 48 6.36 -18.59 12.41
CA VAL A 48 5.24 -18.11 13.23
C VAL A 48 3.98 -18.85 12.82
N GLY A 49 3.36 -19.56 13.77
CA GLY A 49 2.16 -20.36 13.48
C GLY A 49 2.41 -21.53 12.53
N SER A 50 3.65 -22.03 12.43
CA SER A 50 4.07 -23.12 11.55
C SER A 50 3.97 -22.84 10.04
N VAL A 51 3.89 -21.56 9.65
CA VAL A 51 3.70 -21.16 8.26
C VAL A 51 4.87 -21.58 7.37
N GLY A 52 6.11 -21.44 7.82
CA GLY A 52 7.29 -21.85 7.06
C GLY A 52 7.32 -23.36 6.85
N THR A 53 7.01 -24.13 7.90
CA THR A 53 6.91 -25.60 7.84
C THR A 53 5.79 -26.06 6.91
N LEU A 54 4.61 -25.42 6.97
CA LEU A 54 3.48 -25.69 6.07
C LEU A 54 3.82 -25.45 4.60
N VAL A 55 4.52 -24.34 4.32
CA VAL A 55 4.98 -24.00 2.96
C VAL A 55 5.99 -25.02 2.46
N ALA A 56 6.98 -25.39 3.28
CA ALA A 56 8.02 -26.35 2.92
C ALA A 56 7.47 -27.77 2.67
N ARG A 57 6.40 -28.16 3.37
CA ARG A 57 5.74 -29.47 3.20
C ARG A 57 4.67 -29.50 2.11
N SER A 58 4.33 -28.35 1.52
CA SER A 58 3.29 -28.30 0.50
C SER A 58 3.76 -28.93 -0.81
N THR A 59 2.80 -29.43 -1.60
CA THR A 59 3.06 -30.03 -2.92
C THR A 59 3.60 -29.01 -3.93
N ASP A 60 3.30 -27.72 -3.72
CA ASP A 60 3.82 -26.61 -4.51
C ASP A 60 4.21 -25.44 -3.58
N PRO A 61 5.46 -25.44 -3.06
CA PRO A 61 5.94 -24.45 -2.11
C PRO A 61 5.92 -23.02 -2.62
N LEU A 62 6.05 -22.81 -3.94
CA LEU A 62 6.00 -21.48 -4.55
C LEU A 62 4.59 -20.93 -4.48
N ARG A 63 3.57 -21.73 -4.82
CA ARG A 63 2.17 -21.33 -4.67
C ARG A 63 1.79 -21.11 -3.21
N ALA A 64 2.21 -22.01 -2.32
CA ALA A 64 1.95 -21.87 -0.88
C ALA A 64 2.62 -20.61 -0.30
N ALA A 65 3.82 -20.25 -0.77
CA ALA A 65 4.45 -19.01 -0.36
C ALA A 65 3.68 -17.78 -0.88
N ALA A 66 3.20 -17.83 -2.12
CA ALA A 66 2.44 -16.74 -2.72
C ALA A 66 1.14 -16.45 -1.97
N THR A 67 0.41 -17.47 -1.47
CA THR A 67 -0.84 -17.25 -0.72
C THR A 67 -0.63 -16.47 0.58
N VAL A 68 0.58 -16.48 1.14
CA VAL A 68 0.94 -15.71 2.34
C VAL A 68 1.55 -14.36 1.97
N VAL A 69 2.49 -14.33 1.02
CA VAL A 69 3.23 -13.11 0.67
C VAL A 69 2.35 -12.08 -0.03
N VAL A 70 1.46 -12.52 -0.94
CA VAL A 70 0.60 -11.62 -1.72
C VAL A 70 -0.29 -10.73 -0.85
N PRO A 71 -1.09 -11.25 0.11
CA PRO A 71 -1.93 -10.39 0.93
C PRO A 71 -1.12 -9.39 1.76
N PHE A 72 0.02 -9.79 2.31
CA PHE A 72 0.91 -8.89 3.06
C PHE A 72 1.49 -7.79 2.17
N ALA A 73 1.93 -8.14 0.95
CA ALA A 73 2.40 -7.17 -0.03
C ALA A 73 1.30 -6.16 -0.40
N LEU A 74 0.05 -6.60 -0.57
CA LEU A 74 -1.08 -5.71 -0.86
C LEU A 74 -1.42 -4.79 0.31
N ILE A 75 -1.44 -5.30 1.54
CA ILE A 75 -1.64 -4.50 2.76
C ILE A 75 -0.52 -3.46 2.89
N GLY A 76 0.72 -3.89 2.70
CA GLY A 76 1.88 -3.01 2.70
C GLY A 76 1.76 -1.91 1.64
N ALA A 77 1.36 -2.26 0.42
CA ALA A 77 1.13 -1.31 -0.67
C ALA A 77 0.09 -0.24 -0.29
N ALA A 78 -1.04 -0.68 0.28
CA ALA A 78 -2.10 0.21 0.74
C ALA A 78 -1.60 1.15 1.86
N ALA A 79 -0.83 0.63 2.82
CA ALA A 79 -0.23 1.42 3.89
C ALA A 79 0.78 2.44 3.35
N GLY A 80 1.67 2.03 2.45
CA GLY A 80 2.65 2.91 1.80
C GLY A 80 1.98 3.99 0.95
N ALA A 81 0.92 3.65 0.23
CA ALA A 81 0.11 4.63 -0.51
C ALA A 81 -0.55 5.65 0.43
N ALA A 82 -1.16 5.18 1.52
CA ALA A 82 -1.81 6.05 2.51
C ALA A 82 -0.82 7.01 3.18
N ILE A 83 0.36 6.52 3.56
CA ILE A 83 1.44 7.34 4.12
C ILE A 83 1.94 8.35 3.09
N GLY A 84 2.17 7.93 1.85
CA GLY A 84 2.61 8.81 0.76
C GLY A 84 1.61 9.91 0.39
N LEU A 85 0.31 9.69 0.63
CA LEU A 85 -0.72 10.70 0.38
C LEU A 85 -0.86 11.73 1.51
N LEU A 86 -0.37 11.41 2.71
CA LEU A 86 -0.49 12.24 3.92
C LEU A 86 0.00 13.70 3.73
N PRO A 87 1.12 13.98 3.05
CA PRO A 87 1.58 15.35 2.80
C PRO A 87 0.61 16.15 1.92
N TYR A 88 -0.01 15.50 0.94
CA TYR A 88 -0.97 16.13 0.04
C TYR A 88 -2.28 16.46 0.77
N LEU A 89 -2.77 15.53 1.58
CA LEU A 89 -3.95 15.74 2.45
C LEU A 89 -3.71 16.88 3.45
N ARG A 90 -2.48 17.01 4.00
CA ARG A 90 -2.12 18.13 4.89
C ARG A 90 -2.15 19.49 4.18
N LYS A 91 -1.79 19.55 2.89
CA LYS A 91 -1.86 20.79 2.09
C LYS A 91 -3.30 21.22 1.80
N LEU A 92 -4.20 20.26 1.58
CA LEU A 92 -5.62 20.53 1.31
C LEU A 92 -6.42 21.00 2.54
N ARG A 93 -5.92 20.72 3.75
CA ARG A 93 -6.58 21.05 5.02
C ARG A 93 -6.23 22.46 5.54
N ARG A 94 -5.26 23.14 4.93
CA ARG A 94 -4.94 24.56 5.23
C ARG A 94 -5.62 25.46 4.22
#